data_AF-A0A7V4UFR6-F1
#
_entry.id   AF-A0A7V4UFR6-F1
#
_cell.length_a   1.000
_cell.length_b   1.000
_cell.length_c   1.000
_cell.angle_alpha   90.00
_cell.angle_beta   90.00
_cell.angle_gamma   90.00
#
_symmetry.space_group_name_H-M   'P 1'
#
loop_
_entity.id
_entity.type
_entity.pdbx_description
1 polymer ?
#
loop_
_entity_poly.entity_id
_entity_poly.type
_entity_poly.pdbx_seq_one_letter_code
_entity_poly.pdbx_strand_id
1 'polypeptide(L)'
;MAEHTSSWQVRITLLLAVLILIPSGYGFVGKFIELIHVFRGEPGGAFAVAPMANYLLASLGFFCMLLWAASRGMFRDIEAPKYDMLKHEELLD
;
A
#
# COMPACT_ATOMS: atom_id res chain seq x y z
N MET A 1 25.16 10.80 -9.37
CA MET A 1 25.63 9.45 -9.74
C MET A 1 24.38 8.62 -9.97
N ALA A 2 24.07 8.25 -11.21
CA ALA A 2 22.89 7.43 -11.48
C ALA A 2 23.18 6.02 -10.97
N GLU A 3 22.49 5.57 -9.92
CA GLU A 3 22.51 4.18 -9.51
C GLU A 3 22.02 3.34 -10.70
N HIS A 4 22.94 2.58 -11.32
CA HIS A 4 22.58 1.54 -12.26
C HIS A 4 21.91 0.43 -11.45
N THR A 5 20.59 0.55 -11.23
CA THR A 5 19.82 -0.58 -10.70
C THR A 5 20.03 -1.74 -11.66
N SER A 6 20.63 -2.81 -11.15
CA SER A 6 20.96 -3.95 -11.97
C SER A 6 19.65 -4.54 -12.48
N SER A 7 19.56 -4.83 -13.78
CA SER A 7 18.39 -5.50 -14.36
C SER A 7 18.05 -6.80 -13.62
N TRP A 8 19.04 -7.40 -12.95
CA TRP A 8 18.90 -8.52 -12.03
C TRP A 8 18.12 -8.17 -10.75
N GLN A 9 18.44 -7.03 -10.10
CA GLN A 9 17.72 -6.57 -8.91
C GLN A 9 16.25 -6.33 -9.24
N VAL A 10 15.96 -5.67 -10.36
CA VAL A 10 14.58 -5.42 -10.80
C VAL A 10 13.82 -6.74 -11.01
N ARG A 11 14.45 -7.73 -11.64
CA ARG A 11 13.85 -9.06 -11.86
C ARG A 11 13.57 -9.79 -10.55
N ILE A 12 14.51 -9.77 -9.59
CA ILE A 12 14.30 -10.39 -8.28
C ILE A 12 13.16 -9.70 -7.53
N THR A 13 13.15 -8.36 -7.51
CA THR A 13 12.08 -7.59 -6.86
C THR A 13 10.72 -7.90 -7.47
N LEU A 14 10.62 -7.99 -8.81
CA LEU A 14 9.38 -8.36 -9.48
C LEU A 14 8.96 -9.79 -9.15
N LEU A 15 9.89 -10.75 -9.13
CA LEU A 15 9.60 -12.13 -8.78
C LEU A 15 9.08 -12.24 -7.34
N LEU A 16 9.76 -11.59 -6.38
CA LEU A 16 9.33 -11.55 -4.98
C LEU A 16 7.98 -10.86 -4.83
N ALA A 17 7.76 -9.74 -5.54
CA ALA A 17 6.48 -9.05 -5.54
C ALA A 17 5.35 -9.97 -6.02
N VAL A 18 5.53 -10.68 -7.13
CA VAL A 18 4.52 -11.62 -7.65
C VAL A 18 4.31 -12.79 -6.66
N LEU A 19 5.39 -13.39 -6.17
CA LEU A 19 5.35 -14.55 -5.28
C LEU A 19 4.72 -14.25 -3.92
N ILE A 20 4.81 -12.99 -3.44
CA ILE A 20 4.21 -12.57 -2.18
C ILE A 20 2.78 -12.04 -2.41
N LEU A 21 2.59 -11.16 -3.39
CA LEU A 21 1.31 -10.45 -3.58
C LEU A 21 0.20 -11.37 -4.11
N ILE A 22 0.49 -12.31 -5.01
CA ILE A 22 -0.54 -13.21 -5.55
C ILE A 22 -1.17 -14.08 -4.45
N PRO A 23 -0.41 -14.90 -3.68
CA PRO A 23 -1.01 -15.73 -2.66
C PRO A 23 -1.62 -14.91 -1.51
N SER A 24 -1.01 -13.77 -1.16
CA SER A 24 -1.58 -12.87 -0.14
C SER A 24 -2.92 -12.29 -0.59
N GLY A 25 -3.01 -11.83 -1.84
CA GLY A 25 -4.25 -11.34 -2.43
C GLY A 25 -5.32 -12.42 -2.51
N TYR A 26 -4.95 -13.64 -2.92
CA TYR A 26 -5.86 -14.78 -2.97
C TYR A 26 -6.42 -15.13 -1.59
N GLY A 27 -5.55 -15.27 -0.58
CA GLY A 27 -5.97 -15.58 0.79
C GLY A 27 -6.85 -14.49 1.40
N PHE A 28 -6.51 -13.23 1.14
CA PHE A 28 -7.29 -12.07 1.58
C PHE A 28 -8.70 -12.06 0.95
N VAL A 29 -8.80 -12.22 -0.37
CA VAL A 29 -10.10 -12.26 -1.06
C VAL A 29 -10.95 -13.44 -0.58
N GLY A 30 -10.33 -14.61 -0.39
CA GLY A 30 -11.03 -15.78 0.16
C GLY A 30 -11.62 -15.51 1.54
N LYS A 31 -10.83 -14.94 2.45
CA LYS A 31 -11.29 -14.56 3.80
C LYS A 31 -12.35 -13.46 3.78
N PHE A 32 -12.25 -12.54 2.83
CA PHE A 32 -13.25 -11.49 2.65
C PHE A 32 -14.61 -12.04 2.18
N ILE A 33 -14.60 -13.02 1.27
CA ILE A 33 -15.82 -13.71 0.84
C ILE A 33 -16.45 -14.51 2.00
N GLU A 34 -15.63 -15.17 2.81
CA GLU A 34 -16.07 -15.88 4.01
C GLU A 34 -16.73 -14.92 5.01
N LEU A 35 -16.13 -13.74 5.22
CA LEU A 35 -16.70 -12.67 6.06
C LEU A 35 -18.08 -12.23 5.57
N ILE A 36 -18.26 -12.04 4.25
CA ILE A 36 -19.56 -11.70 3.67
C ILE A 36 -20.59 -12.82 3.88
N HIS A 37 -20.19 -14.09 3.79
CA HIS A 37 -21.09 -15.21 4.06
C HIS A 37 -21.55 -15.24 5.52
N VAL A 38 -20.62 -15.05 6.47
CA VAL A 38 -20.95 -14.98 7.91
C VAL A 38 -21.91 -13.83 8.20
N PHE A 39 -21.67 -12.65 7.62
CA PHE A 39 -22.55 -11.48 7.77
C PHE A 39 -24.00 -11.77 7.34
N ARG A 40 -24.19 -12.53 6.26
CA ARG A 40 -25.53 -12.84 5.72
C ARG A 40 -26.23 -13.99 6.47
N GLY A 41 -25.50 -14.82 7.19
CA GLY A 41 -25.99 -16.07 7.77
C GLY A 41 -26.34 -16.02 9.26
N GLU A 42 -25.71 -15.14 10.05
CA GLU A 42 -25.90 -15.11 11.51
C GLU A 42 -26.49 -13.79 12.02
N PRO A 43 -27.53 -13.82 12.89
CA PRO A 43 -28.14 -12.63 13.48
C PRO A 43 -27.17 -11.76 14.31
N GLY A 44 -26.03 -12.31 14.75
CA GLY A 44 -24.98 -11.61 15.52
C GLY A 44 -23.80 -11.10 14.68
N GLY A 45 -23.73 -11.43 13.38
CA GLY A 45 -22.57 -11.15 12.53
C GLY A 45 -22.25 -9.66 12.36
N ALA A 46 -23.25 -8.78 12.50
CA ALA A 46 -23.10 -7.34 12.34
C ALA A 46 -22.10 -6.70 13.33
N PHE A 47 -22.01 -7.23 14.56
CA PHE A 47 -21.12 -6.69 15.60
C PHE A 47 -19.63 -6.94 15.32
N ALA A 48 -19.29 -8.07 14.68
CA ALA A 48 -17.92 -8.37 14.29
C ALA A 48 -17.55 -7.73 12.94
N VAL A 49 -18.52 -7.65 12.02
CA VAL A 49 -18.28 -7.18 10.65
C VAL A 49 -18.09 -5.67 10.58
N ALA A 50 -18.82 -4.89 11.39
CA ALA A 50 -18.72 -3.42 11.38
C ALA A 50 -17.28 -2.91 11.64
N PRO A 51 -16.57 -3.32 12.71
CA PRO A 51 -15.19 -2.90 12.91
C PRO A 51 -14.23 -3.46 11.85
N MET A 52 -14.41 -4.71 11.41
CA MET A 52 -13.58 -5.30 10.36
C MET A 52 -13.71 -4.53 9.04
N ALA A 53 -14.93 -4.20 8.61
CA ALA A 53 -15.19 -3.41 7.42
C ALA A 53 -14.63 -1.99 7.53
N ASN A 54 -14.78 -1.34 8.70
CA ASN A 54 -14.22 -0.02 8.93
C ASN A 54 -12.70 0.02 8.74
N TYR A 55 -11.98 -0.92 9.37
CA TYR A 55 -10.53 -1.00 9.19
C TYR A 55 -10.13 -1.37 7.77
N LEU A 56 -10.90 -2.24 7.10
CA LEU A 56 -10.67 -2.58 5.70
C LEU A 56 -10.78 -1.36 4.78
N LEU A 57 -11.84 -0.57 4.94
CA LEU A 57 -12.06 0.65 4.16
C LEU A 57 -10.98 1.69 4.45
N ALA A 58 -10.59 1.87 5.71
CA ALA A 58 -9.51 2.78 6.08
C ALA A 58 -8.18 2.36 5.43
N SER A 59 -7.80 1.08 5.56
CA SER A 59 -6.60 0.54 4.94
C SER A 59 -6.65 0.59 3.41
N LEU A 60 -7.81 0.38 2.80
CA LEU A 60 -8.01 0.55 1.36
C LEU A 60 -7.78 2.00 0.93
N GLY A 61 -8.25 2.97 1.71
CA GLY A 61 -7.98 4.39 1.47
C GLY A 61 -6.48 4.70 1.48
N PHE A 62 -5.75 4.20 2.50
CA PHE A 62 -4.30 4.33 2.55
C PHE A 62 -3.61 3.63 1.37
N PHE A 63 -4.08 2.46 0.98
CA PHE A 63 -3.55 1.74 -0.18
C PHE A 63 -3.77 2.53 -1.49
N CYS A 64 -4.93 3.13 -1.68
CA CYS A 64 -5.19 4.02 -2.82
C CYS A 64 -4.25 5.23 -2.83
N MET A 65 -4.01 5.86 -1.67
CA MET A 65 -3.04 6.94 -1.55
C MET A 65 -1.60 6.49 -1.83
N LEU A 66 -1.23 5.28 -1.40
CA LEU A 66 0.07 4.69 -1.68
C LEU A 66 0.26 4.47 -3.19
N LEU A 67 -0.72 3.90 -3.88
CA LEU A 67 -0.69 3.72 -5.33
C LEU A 67 -0.60 5.06 -6.07
N TRP A 68 -1.36 6.06 -5.61
CA TRP A 68 -1.28 7.41 -6.15
C TRP A 68 0.12 8.02 -5.95
N ALA A 69 0.67 7.99 -4.74
CA ALA A 69 2.00 8.51 -4.43
C ALA A 69 3.11 7.78 -5.24
N ALA A 70 3.00 6.45 -5.37
CA ALA A 70 3.92 5.64 -6.15
C ALA A 70 3.85 5.98 -7.65
N SER A 71 2.64 6.14 -8.21
CA SER A 71 2.46 6.53 -9.62
C SER A 71 2.93 7.96 -9.92
N ARG A 72 2.92 8.85 -8.92
CA ARG A 72 3.48 10.20 -9.02
C ARG A 72 5.00 10.24 -8.80
N GLY A 73 5.63 9.10 -8.50
CA GLY A 73 7.07 9.02 -8.33
C GLY A 73 7.58 9.64 -7.02
N MET A 74 6.72 9.83 -6.02
CA MET A 74 7.11 10.43 -4.72
C MET A 74 8.18 9.62 -3.99
N PHE A 75 8.29 8.32 -4.26
CA PHE A 75 9.32 7.45 -3.68
C PHE A 75 10.61 7.38 -4.50
N ARG A 76 10.70 8.09 -5.63
CA ARG A 76 11.87 8.07 -6.51
C ARG A 76 12.98 8.99 -6.01
N ASP A 77 12.61 10.10 -5.37
CA ASP A 77 13.54 11.01 -4.68
C ASP A 77 12.88 11.49 -3.37
N ILE A 78 13.14 10.73 -2.30
CA ILE A 78 12.56 10.99 -0.98
C ILE A 78 13.24 12.19 -0.30
N GLU A 79 14.45 12.53 -0.72
CA GLU A 79 15.28 13.55 -0.08
C GLU A 79 15.06 14.95 -0.68
N ALA A 80 14.58 15.05 -1.92
CA ALA A 80 14.29 16.33 -2.59
C ALA A 80 13.49 17.33 -1.73
N PRO A 81 12.37 16.97 -1.07
CA PRO A 81 11.59 17.91 -0.26
C PRO A 81 12.39 18.52 0.91
N LYS A 82 13.33 17.76 1.48
CA LYS A 82 14.21 18.22 2.55
C LYS A 82 15.19 19.27 2.05
N TYR A 83 15.82 19.01 0.90
CA TYR A 83 16.73 19.97 0.31
C TYR A 83 16.01 21.24 -0.15
N ASP A 84 14.79 21.11 -0.64
CA ASP A 84 13.96 22.27 -1.01
C ASP A 84 13.59 23.11 0.21
N MET A 85 13.31 22.48 1.35
CA MET A 85 13.08 23.17 2.62
C MET A 85 14.32 23.95 3.09
N LEU A 86 15.49 23.30 3.13
CA LEU A 86 16.74 23.93 3.57
C LEU A 86 17.14 25.12 2.69
N LYS A 87 16.96 25.00 1.37
CA LYS A 87 17.18 26.12 0.44
C LYS A 87 16.23 27.29 0.70
N HIS A 88 14.99 27.01 1.10
CA HIS A 88 14.02 28.04 1.43
C HIS A 88 14.40 28.77 2.73
N GLU A 89 14.90 28.04 3.73
CA GLU A 89 15.42 28.62 4.96
C GLU A 89 16.63 29.53 4.69
N GLU A 90 17.57 29.10 3.85
CA GLU A 90 18.74 29.90 3.45
C GLU A 90 18.38 31.18 2.66
N LEU A 91 17.22 31.21 1.99
CA LEU A 91 16.71 32.40 1.32
C LEU A 91 16.04 33.41 2.26
N LEU A 92 15.66 32.98 3.46
CA LEU A 92 14.91 33.78 4.44
C LEU A 92 15.81 34.36 5.55
N ASP A 93 17.02 33.83 5.72
CA ASP A 93 18.10 34.39 6.54
C ASP A 93 18.90 35.47 5.78
#